data_AF-A0A662XG03-F1
#
_entry.id   AF-A0A662XG03-F1
#
_cell.length_a   1.000
_cell.length_b   1.000
_cell.length_c   1.000
_cell.angle_alpha   90.00
_cell.angle_beta   90.00
_cell.angle_gamma   90.00
#
_symmetry.space_group_name_H-M   'P 1'
#
loop_
_entity.id
_entity.type
_entity.pdbx_description
1 polymer ?
#
loop_
_entity_poly.entity_id
_entity_poly.type
_entity_poly.pdbx_seq_one_letter_code
_entity_poly.pdbx_strand_id
1 'polypeptide(L)'
;DSASEPESDDDWRDFQDERGDQFWFSPSRNERLYVRPNDHAREKSVLQMPCRVLWPHEQRWFDGRVTRYNWKKDRHRVDYDDGDHEWLSIFHADASRVQLFNGSCWCMAAMLEPTKRSLRAAVFLRVCFQRYDPRLMAWRTGVIQAYHEPSDVFLLTYDSYDDGSGMQQQQEQEWVNVFATENHFQVQDVITRHWYSLSGFVFGRTRGRPLDLLVARAQQNERYWYSVVDYLDYEEEAFVQEEQVDGGEAAVATEEDGDAAEAEGELNANSDDEGRASRGEGDSEEAGDSGDGQETSEEEGESEREDEEEFDED
;
A
#
# COMPACT_ATOMS: atom_id res chain seq x y z
N ASP A 1 6.04 -20.73 18.29
CA ASP A 1 6.79 -19.73 17.52
C ASP A 1 5.83 -18.59 17.21
N SER A 2 5.83 -17.56 18.06
CA SER A 2 4.73 -16.60 18.17
C SER A 2 5.11 -15.26 17.56
N ALA A 3 4.69 -15.11 16.30
CA ALA A 3 4.13 -13.91 15.68
C ALA A 3 4.38 -12.55 16.38
N SER A 4 5.42 -11.86 15.93
CA SER A 4 5.49 -10.40 15.93
C SER A 4 6.20 -9.90 14.68
N GLU A 5 5.73 -10.33 13.51
CA GLU A 5 6.11 -9.65 12.27
C GLU A 5 5.30 -8.36 12.13
N PRO A 6 5.92 -7.24 11.71
CA PRO A 6 5.18 -6.00 11.47
C PRO A 6 4.10 -6.25 10.41
N GLU A 7 2.84 -5.94 10.78
CA GLU A 7 1.64 -6.20 9.96
C GLU A 7 1.57 -5.36 8.67
N SER A 8 2.54 -4.50 8.35
CA SER A 8 2.54 -3.64 7.16
C SER A 8 3.94 -3.39 6.61
N ASP A 9 4.15 -3.69 5.32
CA ASP A 9 5.32 -3.30 4.51
C ASP A 9 5.02 -2.09 3.62
N ASP A 10 3.94 -1.37 3.93
CA ASP A 10 3.74 -0.03 3.40
C ASP A 10 4.85 0.87 3.98
N ASP A 11 5.82 1.22 3.14
CA ASP A 11 6.94 2.13 3.43
C ASP A 11 6.90 3.41 2.57
N TRP A 12 5.79 3.64 1.87
CA TRP A 12 5.59 4.79 0.99
C TRP A 12 5.48 6.10 1.78
N ARG A 13 6.25 7.11 1.38
CA ARG A 13 6.25 8.44 2.03
C ARG A 13 6.15 9.56 1.02
N ASP A 14 5.49 10.64 1.41
CA ASP A 14 5.30 11.81 0.56
C ASP A 14 6.52 12.76 0.65
N PHE A 15 7.09 13.10 -0.50
CA PHE A 15 8.22 14.02 -0.68
C PHE A 15 7.92 15.11 -1.71
N GLN A 16 8.69 16.19 -1.67
CA GLN A 16 8.68 17.25 -2.67
C GLN A 16 10.04 17.31 -3.36
N ASP A 17 10.05 17.51 -4.67
CA ASP A 17 11.28 17.81 -5.39
C ASP A 17 11.61 19.32 -5.37
N GLU A 18 12.72 19.68 -6.03
CA GLU A 18 13.22 21.07 -6.11
C GLU A 18 12.23 22.03 -6.76
N ARG A 19 11.31 21.53 -7.59
CA ARG A 19 10.26 22.31 -8.26
C ARG A 19 9.01 22.46 -7.38
N GLY A 20 8.97 21.75 -6.25
CA GLY A 20 7.83 21.70 -5.35
C GLY A 20 6.78 20.65 -5.75
N ASP A 21 7.10 19.77 -6.71
CA ASP A 21 6.21 18.70 -7.13
C ASP A 21 6.22 17.57 -6.10
N GLN A 22 5.01 17.19 -5.68
CA GLN A 22 4.80 16.15 -4.67
C GLN A 22 4.80 14.77 -5.32
N PHE A 23 5.52 13.82 -4.71
CA PHE A 23 5.55 12.42 -5.08
C PHE A 23 5.61 11.51 -3.84
N TRP A 24 5.26 10.24 -4.03
CA TRP A 24 5.44 9.14 -3.10
C TRP A 24 6.71 8.38 -3.44
N PHE A 25 7.49 8.01 -2.42
CA PHE A 25 8.71 7.23 -2.58
C PHE A 25 8.77 6.08 -1.58
N SER A 26 9.13 4.90 -2.07
CA SER A 26 9.37 3.69 -1.27
C SER A 26 10.88 3.40 -1.25
N PRO A 27 11.55 3.50 -0.08
CA PRO A 27 12.97 3.15 0.04
C PRO A 27 13.27 1.67 -0.25
N SER A 28 12.37 0.75 0.12
CA SER A 28 12.57 -0.69 -0.11
C SER A 28 12.47 -1.08 -1.58
N ARG A 29 11.59 -0.41 -2.33
CA ARG A 29 11.37 -0.65 -3.77
C ARG A 29 12.25 0.25 -4.64
N ASN A 30 12.76 1.35 -4.09
CA ASN A 30 13.45 2.42 -4.80
C ASN A 30 12.61 2.98 -5.97
N GLU A 31 11.33 3.20 -5.71
CA GLU A 31 10.35 3.65 -6.70
C GLU A 31 9.75 5.01 -6.31
N ARG A 32 9.51 5.85 -7.32
CA ARG A 32 8.85 7.16 -7.20
C ARG A 32 7.54 7.16 -8.01
N LEU A 33 6.43 7.53 -7.37
CA LEU A 33 5.10 7.60 -7.99
C LEU A 33 4.37 8.89 -7.59
N TYR A 34 3.52 9.44 -8.46
CA TYR A 34 2.82 10.71 -8.17
C TYR A 34 1.50 10.54 -7.41
N VAL A 35 0.94 9.33 -7.43
CA VAL A 35 -0.26 8.94 -6.69
C VAL A 35 0.14 7.87 -5.69
N ARG A 36 -0.44 7.89 -4.49
CA ARG A 36 -0.14 6.89 -3.46
C ARG A 36 -0.41 5.49 -4.02
N PRO A 37 0.57 4.58 -3.96
CA PRO A 37 0.37 3.23 -4.44
C PRO A 37 -0.69 2.51 -3.63
N ASN A 38 -1.44 1.66 -4.33
CA ASN A 38 -2.51 0.87 -3.76
C ASN A 38 -2.18 -0.61 -3.89
N ASP A 39 -1.11 -1.00 -3.21
CA ASP A 39 -0.57 -2.35 -3.26
C ASP A 39 -1.62 -3.35 -2.76
N HIS A 40 -1.75 -4.47 -3.48
CA HIS A 40 -2.72 -5.53 -3.18
C HIS A 40 -4.18 -5.07 -3.13
N ALA A 41 -4.56 -4.08 -3.97
CA ALA A 41 -5.92 -3.53 -4.01
C ALA A 41 -6.98 -4.62 -4.23
N ARG A 42 -6.72 -5.58 -5.11
CA ARG A 42 -7.64 -6.69 -5.41
C ARG A 42 -7.85 -7.56 -4.18
N GLU A 43 -6.77 -7.92 -3.50
CA GLU A 43 -6.79 -8.79 -2.33
C GLU A 43 -7.41 -8.11 -1.11
N LYS A 44 -7.19 -6.79 -0.97
CA LYS A 44 -7.84 -5.97 0.07
C LYS A 44 -9.33 -5.76 -0.21
N SER A 45 -9.74 -5.69 -1.48
CA SER A 45 -11.14 -5.38 -1.85
C SER A 45 -12.17 -6.40 -1.36
N VAL A 46 -11.74 -7.63 -1.03
CA VAL A 46 -12.62 -8.70 -0.54
C VAL A 46 -12.73 -8.80 0.97
N LEU A 47 -12.07 -7.91 1.71
CA LEU A 47 -12.15 -7.90 3.17
C LEU A 47 -13.59 -7.66 3.64
N GLN A 48 -13.97 -8.41 4.66
CA GLN A 48 -15.31 -8.53 5.25
C GLN A 48 -16.41 -9.05 4.33
N MET A 49 -16.12 -9.46 3.09
CA MET A 49 -17.12 -10.09 2.24
C MET A 49 -17.55 -11.43 2.84
N PRO A 50 -18.87 -11.74 2.85
CA PRO A 50 -19.32 -13.10 3.11
C PRO A 50 -18.74 -14.05 2.06
N CYS A 51 -18.26 -15.20 2.51
CA CYS A 51 -17.69 -16.23 1.65
C CYS A 51 -18.32 -17.60 1.94
N ARG A 52 -18.22 -18.50 0.97
CA ARG A 52 -18.44 -19.93 1.15
C ARG A 52 -17.21 -20.68 0.72
N VAL A 53 -16.82 -21.70 1.47
CA VAL A 53 -15.66 -22.54 1.16
C VAL A 53 -16.12 -23.99 1.02
N LEU A 54 -15.80 -24.61 -0.12
CA LEU A 54 -16.07 -26.03 -0.35
C LEU A 54 -14.97 -26.85 0.34
N TRP A 55 -15.38 -27.70 1.27
CA TRP A 55 -14.49 -28.64 1.95
C TRP A 55 -14.52 -29.98 1.22
N PRO A 56 -13.42 -30.40 0.56
CA PRO A 56 -13.43 -31.59 -0.30
C PRO A 56 -13.71 -32.90 0.44
N HIS A 57 -13.30 -33.02 1.71
CA HIS A 57 -13.54 -34.23 2.49
C HIS A 57 -15.01 -34.44 2.81
N GLU A 58 -15.75 -33.34 3.03
CA GLU A 58 -17.18 -33.39 3.36
C GLU A 58 -18.09 -33.14 2.14
N GLN A 59 -17.51 -32.73 1.00
CA GLN A 59 -18.24 -32.34 -0.21
C GLN A 59 -19.33 -31.31 0.07
N ARG A 60 -19.06 -30.38 1.01
CA ARG A 60 -20.02 -29.40 1.50
C ARG A 60 -19.43 -28.00 1.53
N TRP A 61 -20.29 -27.01 1.31
CA TRP A 61 -19.97 -25.60 1.46
C TRP A 61 -20.22 -25.14 2.89
N PHE A 62 -19.25 -24.41 3.44
CA PHE A 62 -19.31 -23.76 4.74
C PHE A 62 -19.34 -22.25 4.57
N ASP A 63 -20.29 -21.60 5.23
CA ASP A 63 -20.41 -20.14 5.27
C ASP A 63 -19.34 -19.55 6.21
N GLY A 64 -18.82 -18.39 5.84
CA GLY A 64 -17.85 -17.66 6.63
C GLY A 64 -17.65 -16.23 6.12
N ARG A 65 -16.59 -15.59 6.61
CA ARG A 65 -16.22 -14.21 6.24
C ARG A 65 -14.73 -14.06 6.08
N VAL A 66 -14.31 -13.34 5.04
CA VAL A 66 -12.91 -12.94 4.85
C VAL A 66 -12.57 -11.83 5.84
N THR A 67 -11.69 -12.06 6.82
CA THR A 67 -11.43 -11.08 7.89
C THR A 67 -10.06 -10.41 7.83
N ARG A 68 -9.05 -11.07 7.28
CA ARG A 68 -7.68 -10.52 7.16
C ARG A 68 -7.03 -10.92 5.84
N TYR A 69 -6.02 -10.16 5.45
CA TYR A 69 -5.14 -10.47 4.33
C TYR A 69 -3.69 -10.38 4.79
N ASN A 70 -2.89 -11.38 4.45
CA ASN A 70 -1.45 -11.43 4.67
C ASN A 70 -0.76 -11.36 3.31
N TRP A 71 -0.17 -10.21 3.02
CA TRP A 71 0.48 -9.93 1.75
C TRP A 71 1.75 -10.78 1.51
N LYS A 72 2.53 -11.10 2.57
CA LYS A 72 3.76 -11.90 2.43
C LYS A 72 3.51 -13.31 1.92
N LYS A 73 2.42 -13.91 2.40
CA LYS A 73 2.01 -15.28 2.04
C LYS A 73 0.96 -15.29 0.94
N ASP A 74 0.46 -14.11 0.56
CA ASP A 74 -0.67 -13.92 -0.33
C ASP A 74 -1.88 -14.82 0.02
N ARG A 75 -2.28 -14.74 1.29
CA ARG A 75 -3.41 -15.51 1.84
C ARG A 75 -4.35 -14.65 2.65
N HIS A 76 -5.61 -15.05 2.65
CA HIS A 76 -6.70 -14.45 3.38
C HIS A 76 -7.13 -15.34 4.53
N ARG A 77 -7.43 -14.74 5.68
CA ARG A 77 -8.06 -15.45 6.78
C ARG A 77 -9.56 -15.48 6.58
N VAL A 78 -10.14 -16.67 6.56
CA VAL A 78 -11.59 -16.89 6.59
C VAL A 78 -11.97 -17.33 7.99
N ASP A 79 -12.92 -16.62 8.61
CA ASP A 79 -13.57 -17.02 9.85
C ASP A 79 -14.91 -17.67 9.50
N TYR A 80 -15.08 -18.92 9.93
CA TYR A 80 -16.31 -19.67 9.75
C TYR A 80 -17.30 -19.37 10.87
N ASP A 81 -18.59 -19.62 10.63
CA ASP A 81 -19.66 -19.32 11.58
C ASP A 81 -19.61 -20.17 12.87
N ASP A 82 -18.89 -21.29 12.85
CA ASP A 82 -18.65 -22.18 13.99
C ASP A 82 -17.50 -21.73 14.89
N GLY A 83 -16.74 -20.70 14.49
CA GLY A 83 -15.61 -20.15 15.23
C GLY A 83 -14.25 -20.69 14.77
N ASP A 84 -14.20 -21.67 13.87
CA ASP A 84 -12.96 -22.12 13.24
C ASP A 84 -12.49 -21.12 12.18
N HIS A 85 -11.24 -21.26 11.76
CA HIS A 85 -10.67 -20.38 10.74
C HIS A 85 -9.60 -21.08 9.89
N GLU A 86 -9.44 -20.60 8.66
CA GLU A 86 -8.45 -21.11 7.71
C GLU A 86 -7.76 -19.95 6.98
N TRP A 87 -6.53 -20.15 6.54
CA TRP A 87 -5.84 -19.22 5.64
C TRP A 87 -5.84 -19.76 4.21
N LEU A 88 -6.48 -19.04 3.29
CA LEU A 88 -6.73 -19.44 1.91
C LEU A 88 -6.10 -18.49 0.91
N SER A 89 -5.62 -19.01 -0.21
CA SER A 89 -5.26 -18.17 -1.37
C SER A 89 -6.48 -18.00 -2.27
N ILE A 90 -7.33 -17.03 -1.93
CA ILE A 90 -8.67 -16.84 -2.52
C ILE A 90 -8.64 -16.65 -4.04
N PHE A 91 -7.63 -15.95 -4.57
CA PHE A 91 -7.53 -15.63 -5.99
C PHE A 91 -6.59 -16.54 -6.78
N HIS A 92 -5.92 -17.49 -6.12
CA HIS A 92 -4.99 -18.41 -6.76
C HIS A 92 -5.36 -19.86 -6.46
N ALA A 93 -4.64 -20.52 -5.55
CA ALA A 93 -4.74 -21.97 -5.36
C ALA A 93 -6.14 -22.43 -4.92
N ASP A 94 -6.85 -21.62 -4.13
CA ASP A 94 -8.17 -21.97 -3.58
C ASP A 94 -9.34 -21.36 -4.36
N ALA A 95 -9.08 -20.67 -5.47
CA ALA A 95 -10.09 -19.88 -6.19
C ALA A 95 -11.26 -20.72 -6.74
N SER A 96 -11.03 -22.02 -6.99
CA SER A 96 -12.06 -22.97 -7.44
C SER A 96 -12.92 -23.55 -6.32
N ARG A 97 -12.56 -23.33 -5.05
CA ARG A 97 -13.32 -23.81 -3.88
C ARG A 97 -13.84 -22.69 -3.00
N VAL A 98 -13.67 -21.43 -3.40
CA VAL A 98 -14.17 -20.26 -2.67
C VAL A 98 -15.22 -19.53 -3.51
N GLN A 99 -16.36 -19.23 -2.90
CA GLN A 99 -17.36 -18.30 -3.41
C GLN A 99 -17.38 -17.05 -2.54
N LEU A 100 -17.56 -15.90 -3.18
CA LEU A 100 -17.70 -14.60 -2.54
C LEU A 100 -19.08 -14.02 -2.86
N PHE A 101 -19.72 -13.39 -1.88
CA PHE A 101 -20.99 -12.70 -2.09
C PHE A 101 -20.75 -11.23 -2.45
N ASN A 102 -21.05 -10.85 -3.69
CA ASN A 102 -20.81 -9.50 -4.20
C ASN A 102 -21.92 -8.48 -3.86
N GLY A 103 -22.84 -8.83 -2.94
CA GLY A 103 -24.03 -8.04 -2.63
C GLY A 103 -25.29 -8.47 -3.39
N SER A 104 -25.14 -9.18 -4.51
CA SER A 104 -26.26 -9.64 -5.34
C SER A 104 -26.32 -11.17 -5.49
N CYS A 105 -25.18 -11.81 -5.69
CA CYS A 105 -25.09 -13.25 -5.88
C CYS A 105 -23.78 -13.83 -5.33
N TRP A 106 -23.77 -15.15 -5.17
CA TRP A 106 -22.55 -15.92 -4.92
C TRP A 106 -21.81 -16.12 -6.24
N CYS A 107 -20.56 -15.69 -6.29
CA CYS A 107 -19.68 -15.87 -7.44
C CYS A 107 -18.43 -16.64 -7.01
N MET A 108 -17.90 -17.50 -7.88
CA MET A 108 -16.61 -18.13 -7.61
C MET A 108 -15.53 -17.04 -7.54
N ALA A 109 -14.60 -17.15 -6.61
CA ALA A 109 -13.53 -16.16 -6.44
C ALA A 109 -12.69 -15.98 -7.71
N ALA A 110 -12.48 -17.06 -8.47
CA ALA A 110 -11.83 -17.03 -9.78
C ALA A 110 -12.55 -16.14 -10.82
N MET A 111 -13.85 -15.91 -10.66
CA MET A 111 -14.69 -15.11 -11.56
C MET A 111 -14.99 -13.71 -11.00
N LEU A 112 -14.46 -13.36 -9.82
CA LEU A 112 -14.66 -12.03 -9.26
C LEU A 112 -13.68 -11.04 -9.90
N GLU A 113 -14.27 -10.04 -10.55
CA GLU A 113 -13.58 -8.90 -11.14
C GLU A 113 -13.99 -7.61 -10.38
N PRO A 114 -13.18 -7.14 -9.42
CA PRO A 114 -13.47 -5.88 -8.74
C PRO A 114 -13.46 -4.70 -9.71
N THR A 115 -14.38 -3.75 -9.52
CA THR A 115 -14.42 -2.55 -10.34
C THR A 115 -13.21 -1.65 -10.06
N LYS A 116 -12.86 -0.74 -10.98
CA LYS A 116 -11.83 0.29 -10.73
C LYS A 116 -12.12 1.08 -9.46
N ARG A 117 -13.40 1.34 -9.16
CA ARG A 117 -13.83 2.03 -7.94
C ARG A 117 -13.53 1.21 -6.68
N SER A 118 -13.85 -0.09 -6.66
CA SER A 118 -13.50 -0.99 -5.56
C SER A 118 -11.99 -1.07 -5.35
N LEU A 119 -11.22 -1.16 -6.44
CA LEU A 119 -9.76 -1.19 -6.37
C LEU A 119 -9.24 0.11 -5.77
N ARG A 120 -9.66 1.29 -6.25
CA ARG A 120 -9.26 2.59 -5.67
C ARG A 120 -9.67 2.75 -4.21
N ALA A 121 -10.90 2.37 -3.85
CA ALA A 121 -11.37 2.39 -2.47
C ALA A 121 -10.52 1.54 -1.52
N ALA A 122 -9.87 0.47 -2.04
CA ALA A 122 -9.00 -0.41 -1.27
C ALA A 122 -7.81 0.31 -0.61
N VAL A 123 -7.39 1.47 -1.12
CA VAL A 123 -6.30 2.27 -0.54
C VAL A 123 -6.61 2.73 0.90
N PHE A 124 -7.89 2.89 1.21
CA PHE A 124 -8.36 3.32 2.54
C PHE A 124 -8.62 2.16 3.48
N LEU A 125 -8.64 0.91 3.00
CA LEU A 125 -8.89 -0.24 3.85
C LEU A 125 -7.73 -0.45 4.81
N ARG A 126 -8.08 -0.73 6.08
CA ARG A 126 -7.16 -0.87 7.21
C ARG A 126 -6.48 0.43 7.64
N VAL A 127 -6.86 1.57 7.06
CA VAL A 127 -6.37 2.89 7.47
C VAL A 127 -7.15 3.38 8.69
N CYS A 128 -6.45 3.99 9.64
CA CYS A 128 -7.06 4.65 10.79
C CYS A 128 -7.76 5.94 10.34
N PHE A 129 -8.97 6.17 10.85
CA PHE A 129 -9.72 7.40 10.57
C PHE A 129 -10.00 8.19 11.85
N GLN A 130 -10.28 9.47 11.67
CA GLN A 130 -10.94 10.33 12.65
C GLN A 130 -12.16 10.98 12.01
N ARG A 131 -13.29 10.92 12.72
CA ARG A 131 -14.56 11.56 12.34
C ARG A 131 -15.05 12.42 13.49
N TYR A 132 -15.36 13.68 13.23
CA TYR A 132 -15.98 14.52 14.25
C TYR A 132 -17.44 14.10 14.44
N ASP A 133 -17.83 13.79 15.67
CA ASP A 133 -19.21 13.48 16.04
C ASP A 133 -19.85 14.69 16.74
N PRO A 134 -20.77 15.42 16.07
CA PRO A 134 -21.43 16.58 16.65
C PRO A 134 -22.30 16.25 17.87
N ARG A 135 -22.75 15.00 18.03
CA ARG A 135 -23.60 14.61 19.17
C ARG A 135 -22.77 14.49 20.44
N LEU A 136 -21.55 13.96 20.30
CA LEU A 136 -20.58 13.82 21.39
C LEU A 136 -19.66 15.03 21.53
N MET A 137 -19.70 15.96 20.57
CA MET A 137 -18.80 17.11 20.45
C MET A 137 -17.32 16.68 20.51
N ALA A 138 -17.00 15.50 19.97
CA ALA A 138 -15.70 14.87 20.09
C ALA A 138 -15.28 14.19 18.78
N TRP A 139 -13.97 14.07 18.56
CA TRP A 139 -13.43 13.23 17.51
C TRP A 139 -13.51 11.77 17.92
N ARG A 140 -14.06 10.95 17.04
CA ARG A 140 -14.09 9.50 17.16
C ARG A 140 -13.04 8.90 16.25
N THR A 141 -12.33 7.90 16.74
CA THR A 141 -11.30 7.17 16.01
C THR A 141 -11.75 5.75 15.70
N GLY A 142 -11.14 5.15 14.69
CA GLY A 142 -11.38 3.77 14.35
C GLY A 142 -10.59 3.35 13.11
N VAL A 143 -10.96 2.20 12.56
CA VAL A 143 -10.35 1.62 11.36
C VAL A 143 -11.40 1.35 10.31
N ILE A 144 -11.07 1.65 9.04
CA ILE A 144 -11.89 1.30 7.88
C ILE A 144 -11.68 -0.17 7.55
N GLN A 145 -12.73 -1.01 7.62
CA GLN A 145 -12.59 -2.46 7.47
C GLN A 145 -12.89 -2.99 6.08
N ALA A 146 -13.89 -2.40 5.40
CA ALA A 146 -14.39 -2.92 4.13
C ALA A 146 -15.05 -1.83 3.31
N TYR A 147 -15.25 -2.13 2.03
CA TYR A 147 -15.96 -1.28 1.08
C TYR A 147 -17.03 -2.11 0.37
N HIS A 148 -18.25 -1.61 0.34
CA HIS A 148 -19.38 -2.22 -0.35
C HIS A 148 -19.77 -1.35 -1.54
N GLU A 149 -19.27 -1.74 -2.71
CA GLU A 149 -19.39 -0.96 -3.94
C GLU A 149 -20.83 -0.65 -4.37
N PRO A 150 -21.81 -1.60 -4.33
CA PRO A 150 -23.16 -1.31 -4.82
C PRO A 150 -23.88 -0.19 -4.08
N SER A 151 -23.47 0.09 -2.84
CA SER A 151 -24.03 1.17 -2.02
C SER A 151 -23.04 2.31 -1.77
N ASP A 152 -21.81 2.22 -2.30
CA ASP A 152 -20.72 3.18 -2.11
C ASP A 152 -20.46 3.54 -0.64
N VAL A 153 -20.45 2.53 0.24
CA VAL A 153 -20.26 2.71 1.69
C VAL A 153 -19.08 1.90 2.20
N PHE A 154 -18.41 2.44 3.21
CA PHE A 154 -17.37 1.76 3.95
C PHE A 154 -17.90 1.25 5.29
N LEU A 155 -17.43 0.07 5.69
CA LEU A 155 -17.63 -0.41 7.06
C LEU A 155 -16.58 0.23 7.96
N LEU A 156 -17.03 1.09 8.86
CA LEU A 156 -16.22 1.67 9.91
C LEU A 156 -16.33 0.82 11.16
N THR A 157 -15.21 0.65 11.84
CA THR A 157 -15.16 0.03 13.17
C THR A 157 -14.51 1.01 14.11
N TYR A 158 -15.25 1.44 15.12
CA TYR A 158 -14.76 2.40 16.10
C TYR A 158 -13.89 1.73 17.15
N ASP A 159 -12.93 2.50 17.67
CA ASP A 159 -12.16 2.06 18.83
C ASP A 159 -13.09 1.90 20.04
N SER A 160 -12.96 0.80 20.76
CA SER A 160 -13.70 0.58 22.00
C SER A 160 -13.13 1.47 23.10
N TYR A 161 -13.98 2.25 23.76
CA TYR A 161 -13.59 3.00 24.94
C TYR A 161 -13.83 2.14 26.18
N ASP A 162 -12.78 1.74 26.88
CA ASP A 162 -12.94 1.11 28.20
C ASP A 162 -13.52 2.16 29.16
N ASP A 163 -14.78 1.98 29.53
CA ASP A 163 -15.47 2.82 30.52
C ASP A 163 -15.20 2.36 31.96
N GLY A 164 -14.31 1.38 32.15
CA GLY A 164 -13.96 0.80 33.44
C GLY A 164 -15.06 -0.09 34.03
N SER A 165 -16.13 -0.37 33.28
CA SER A 165 -17.23 -1.23 33.72
C SER A 165 -16.88 -2.72 33.72
N GLY A 166 -15.75 -3.09 33.09
CA GLY A 166 -15.33 -4.48 32.94
C GLY A 166 -16.24 -5.32 32.05
N MET A 167 -17.27 -4.71 31.44
CA MET A 167 -18.11 -5.37 30.45
C MET A 167 -17.45 -5.28 29.07
N GLN A 168 -17.44 -6.42 28.37
CA GLN A 168 -16.91 -6.50 27.02
C GLN A 168 -17.84 -5.70 26.10
N GLN A 169 -17.51 -4.43 25.85
CA GLN A 169 -18.30 -3.59 24.97
C GLN A 169 -18.25 -4.17 23.55
N GLN A 170 -19.43 -4.34 22.94
CA GLN A 170 -19.51 -4.68 21.54
C GLN A 170 -18.82 -3.59 20.72
N GLN A 171 -17.92 -4.01 19.85
CA GLN A 171 -17.22 -3.11 18.95
C GLN A 171 -18.26 -2.41 18.05
N GLU A 172 -18.36 -1.09 18.14
CA GLU A 172 -19.34 -0.34 17.36
C GLU A 172 -18.92 -0.31 15.89
N GLN A 173 -19.85 -0.72 15.02
CA GLN A 173 -19.65 -0.75 13.58
C GLN A 173 -20.77 0.00 12.86
N GLU A 174 -20.43 0.71 11.79
CA GLU A 174 -21.37 1.49 10.99
C GLU A 174 -20.98 1.46 9.50
N TRP A 175 -21.96 1.36 8.60
CA TRP A 175 -21.75 1.55 7.17
C TRP A 175 -21.97 3.02 6.79
N VAL A 176 -20.95 3.67 6.23
CA VAL A 176 -20.95 5.12 5.98
C VAL A 176 -20.42 5.44 4.58
N ASN A 177 -21.07 6.37 3.89
CA ASN A 177 -20.53 6.93 2.64
C ASN A 177 -19.45 7.96 2.94
N VAL A 178 -18.22 7.47 3.13
CA VAL A 178 -17.04 8.27 3.49
C VAL A 178 -16.69 9.28 2.39
N PHE A 179 -16.85 8.92 1.11
CA PHE A 179 -16.55 9.83 0.00
C PHE A 179 -17.50 11.01 -0.09
N ALA A 180 -18.80 10.78 0.05
CA ALA A 180 -19.80 11.85 0.05
C ALA A 180 -19.68 12.81 1.25
N THR A 181 -19.02 12.36 2.32
CA THR A 181 -18.82 13.13 3.56
C THR A 181 -17.35 13.42 3.84
N GLU A 182 -16.51 13.50 2.78
CA GLU A 182 -15.04 13.60 2.89
C GLU A 182 -14.57 14.68 3.88
N ASN A 183 -15.26 15.81 4.00
CA ASN A 183 -14.88 16.94 4.85
C ASN A 183 -15.03 16.65 6.35
N HIS A 184 -15.71 15.56 6.74
CA HIS A 184 -15.84 15.14 8.14
C HIS A 184 -14.82 14.08 8.53
N PHE A 185 -14.00 13.63 7.57
CA PHE A 185 -13.05 12.56 7.74
C PHE A 185 -11.63 13.04 7.53
N GLN A 186 -10.75 12.52 8.37
CA GLN A 186 -9.33 12.52 8.14
C GLN A 186 -8.78 11.12 8.37
N VAL A 187 -7.72 10.78 7.65
CA VAL A 187 -7.09 9.46 7.72
C VAL A 187 -5.63 9.60 8.12
N GLN A 188 -5.13 8.63 8.87
CA GLN A 188 -3.77 8.68 9.39
C GLN A 188 -2.87 7.74 8.61
N ASP A 189 -1.74 8.28 8.15
CA ASP A 189 -0.67 7.47 7.60
C ASP A 189 0.01 6.65 8.70
N VAL A 190 0.16 5.34 8.46
CA VAL A 190 0.64 4.41 9.48
C VAL A 190 2.12 4.63 9.84
N ILE A 191 2.92 5.10 8.89
CA ILE A 191 4.37 5.28 9.03
C ILE A 191 4.67 6.61 9.70
N THR A 192 4.20 7.69 9.09
CA THR A 192 4.51 9.07 9.47
C THR A 192 3.61 9.58 10.59
N ARG A 193 2.51 8.88 10.88
CA ARG A 193 1.48 9.23 11.89
C ARG A 193 0.78 10.56 11.62
N HIS A 194 0.93 11.10 10.42
CA HIS A 194 0.29 12.34 10.04
C HIS A 194 -1.15 12.12 9.58
N TRP A 195 -1.98 13.12 9.87
CA TRP A 195 -3.37 13.17 9.42
C TRP A 195 -3.47 13.88 8.08
N TYR A 196 -4.23 13.28 7.17
CA TYR A 196 -4.51 13.79 5.85
C TYR A 196 -6.03 13.88 5.65
N SER A 197 -6.47 14.80 4.78
CA SER A 197 -7.76 14.61 4.13
C SER A 197 -7.72 13.34 3.26
N LEU A 198 -8.87 12.83 2.82
CA LEU A 198 -8.91 11.64 1.95
C LEU A 198 -8.08 11.83 0.68
N SER A 199 -8.24 12.96 0.01
CA SER A 199 -7.45 13.29 -1.19
C SER A 199 -5.98 13.56 -0.90
N GLY A 200 -5.65 14.19 0.24
CA GLY A 200 -4.28 14.40 0.69
C GLY A 200 -3.54 13.09 0.96
N PHE A 201 -4.25 12.06 1.42
CA PHE A 201 -3.67 10.74 1.62
C PHE A 201 -3.24 10.07 0.30
N VAL A 202 -3.91 10.43 -0.80
CA VAL A 202 -3.64 9.88 -2.14
C VAL A 202 -2.62 10.74 -2.89
N PHE A 203 -2.84 12.05 -2.97
CA PHE A 203 -2.03 12.96 -3.79
C PHE A 203 -0.93 13.68 -2.99
N GLY A 204 -0.82 13.40 -1.70
CA GLY A 204 0.08 14.10 -0.79
C GLY A 204 -0.42 15.50 -0.39
N ARG A 205 0.34 16.17 0.47
CA ARG A 205 -0.09 17.41 1.16
C ARG A 205 -0.23 18.63 0.27
N THR A 206 0.51 18.64 -0.83
CA THR A 206 0.64 19.80 -1.71
C THR A 206 -0.27 19.74 -2.93
N ARG A 207 -0.85 18.56 -3.22
CA ARG A 207 -1.76 18.38 -4.36
C ARG A 207 -3.16 17.96 -3.95
N GLY A 208 -3.31 17.18 -2.89
CA GLY A 208 -4.62 16.86 -2.33
C GLY A 208 -5.21 18.03 -1.55
N ARG A 209 -6.53 18.06 -1.39
CA ARG A 209 -7.22 19.09 -0.61
C ARG A 209 -6.63 19.18 0.82
N PRO A 210 -6.23 20.36 1.31
CA PRO A 210 -5.64 20.49 2.63
C PRO A 210 -6.68 20.20 3.73
N LEU A 211 -6.20 19.68 4.86
CA LEU A 211 -7.03 19.43 6.03
C LEU A 211 -7.46 20.73 6.73
N ASP A 212 -6.57 21.73 6.75
CA ASP A 212 -6.83 23.03 7.36
C ASP A 212 -7.60 23.95 6.39
N LEU A 213 -8.82 24.31 6.77
CA LEU A 213 -9.69 25.21 6.01
C LEU A 213 -9.12 26.63 5.89
N LEU A 214 -8.26 27.08 6.81
CA LEU A 214 -7.58 28.36 6.72
C LEU A 214 -6.52 28.33 5.63
N VAL A 215 -5.77 27.23 5.52
CA VAL A 215 -4.83 27.00 4.42
C VAL A 215 -5.58 26.92 3.09
N ALA A 216 -6.70 26.19 3.05
CA ALA A 216 -7.57 26.11 1.88
C ALA A 216 -8.03 27.51 1.41
N ARG A 217 -8.44 28.38 2.33
CA ARG A 217 -8.92 29.74 2.02
C ARG A 217 -7.78 30.69 1.63
N ALA A 218 -6.61 30.57 2.25
CA ALA A 218 -5.46 31.42 1.93
C ALA A 218 -4.89 31.13 0.53
N GLN A 219 -4.95 29.87 0.08
CA GLN A 219 -4.39 29.43 -1.20
C GLN A 219 -5.42 29.36 -2.35
N GLN A 220 -6.68 29.75 -2.10
CA GLN A 220 -7.78 29.73 -3.08
C GLN A 220 -7.48 30.50 -4.37
N ASN A 221 -6.54 31.44 -4.35
CA ASN A 221 -6.21 32.27 -5.51
C ASN A 221 -5.06 31.72 -6.38
N GLU A 222 -4.33 30.67 -5.97
CA GLU A 222 -3.07 30.31 -6.64
C GLU A 222 -2.85 28.82 -6.93
N ARG A 223 -3.65 27.88 -6.38
CA ARG A 223 -3.45 26.44 -6.61
C ARG A 223 -4.75 25.65 -6.75
N TYR A 224 -4.80 24.79 -7.78
CA TYR A 224 -5.85 23.78 -7.97
C TYR A 224 -5.52 22.54 -7.12
N TRP A 225 -6.49 22.04 -6.36
CA TRP A 225 -6.33 20.84 -5.53
C TRP A 225 -7.10 19.68 -6.14
N TYR A 226 -6.53 18.48 -6.07
CA TYR A 226 -7.26 17.26 -6.35
C TYR A 226 -8.11 16.89 -5.13
N SER A 227 -9.37 16.55 -5.41
CA SER A 227 -10.36 16.02 -4.48
C SER A 227 -10.35 14.49 -4.48
N VAL A 228 -11.14 13.88 -3.57
CA VAL A 228 -11.30 12.42 -3.60
C VAL A 228 -12.02 11.97 -4.88
N VAL A 229 -12.87 12.82 -5.46
CA VAL A 229 -13.56 12.54 -6.72
C VAL A 229 -12.56 12.42 -7.87
N ASP A 230 -11.58 13.33 -7.93
CA ASP A 230 -10.52 13.27 -8.95
C ASP A 230 -9.71 11.97 -8.83
N TYR A 231 -9.48 11.46 -7.62
CA TYR A 231 -8.87 10.13 -7.44
C TYR A 231 -9.79 9.00 -7.94
N LEU A 232 -11.08 9.08 -7.63
CA LEU A 232 -12.06 8.07 -8.02
C LEU A 232 -12.27 8.00 -9.53
N ASP A 233 -11.91 9.05 -10.27
CA ASP A 233 -11.96 9.10 -11.73
C ASP A 233 -10.57 9.03 -12.39
N TYR A 234 -9.49 9.02 -11.60
CA TYR A 234 -8.09 9.13 -12.07
C TYR A 234 -7.69 8.14 -13.16
N GLU A 235 -7.48 8.58 -14.39
CA GLU A 235 -6.97 7.74 -15.47
C GLU A 235 -5.44 7.84 -15.58
N GLU A 236 -4.76 6.73 -15.29
CA GLU A 236 -3.29 6.66 -15.28
C GLU A 236 -2.66 7.00 -16.64
N GLU A 237 -3.34 6.65 -17.75
CA GLU A 237 -2.88 6.94 -19.12
C GLU A 237 -3.00 8.42 -19.53
N ALA A 238 -3.90 9.18 -18.91
CA ALA A 238 -4.10 10.60 -19.21
C ALA A 238 -3.00 11.47 -18.61
N PHE A 239 -2.50 11.09 -17.42
CA PHE A 239 -1.49 11.85 -16.70
C PHE A 239 -0.11 11.81 -17.38
N VAL A 240 0.28 10.66 -17.94
CA VAL A 240 1.55 10.51 -18.68
C VAL A 240 1.59 11.37 -19.95
N GLN A 241 0.42 11.65 -20.55
CA GLN A 241 0.32 12.48 -21.74
C GLN A 241 0.46 13.98 -21.43
N GLU A 242 -0.12 14.47 -20.32
CA GLU A 242 0.04 15.88 -19.93
C GLU A 242 1.50 16.23 -19.61
N GLU A 243 2.26 15.32 -19.00
CA GLU A 243 3.69 15.55 -18.69
C GLU A 243 4.60 15.50 -19.94
N GLN A 244 4.24 14.70 -20.96
CA GLN A 244 4.94 14.72 -22.25
C GLN A 244 4.71 16.02 -23.04
N VAL A 245 3.54 16.64 -22.88
CA VAL A 245 3.19 17.89 -23.57
C VAL A 245 3.85 19.11 -22.92
N ASP A 246 4.03 19.12 -21.60
CA ASP A 246 4.71 20.23 -20.89
C ASP A 246 6.26 20.12 -20.96
N GLY A 247 6.78 18.96 -21.35
CA GLY A 247 8.22 18.66 -21.44
C GLY A 247 8.87 18.89 -22.82
N GLY A 248 8.15 19.35 -23.84
CA GLY A 248 8.69 19.34 -25.19
C GLY A 248 8.00 20.25 -26.20
N GLU A 249 8.28 21.56 -26.14
CA GLU A 249 8.30 22.44 -27.32
C GLU A 249 9.05 23.74 -27.04
N ALA A 250 10.37 23.63 -26.78
CA ALA A 250 11.26 24.73 -27.12
C ALA A 250 11.40 24.75 -28.65
N ALA A 251 10.48 25.46 -29.31
CA ALA A 251 10.54 25.71 -30.74
C ALA A 251 11.91 26.33 -31.09
N VAL A 252 12.75 25.52 -31.72
CA VAL A 252 13.99 25.93 -32.37
C VAL A 252 13.58 26.90 -33.48
N ALA A 253 13.75 28.19 -33.22
CA ALA A 253 13.70 29.23 -34.25
C ALA A 253 14.85 28.96 -35.22
N THR A 254 14.48 28.45 -36.40
CA THR A 254 15.35 28.42 -37.58
C THR A 254 15.21 29.78 -38.24
N GLU A 255 16.21 30.64 -38.06
CA GLU A 255 16.42 31.82 -38.91
C GLU A 255 17.66 31.55 -39.76
N GLU A 256 17.46 31.37 -41.07
CA GLU A 256 18.51 31.45 -42.08
C GLU A 256 18.43 32.79 -42.83
N ASP A 257 19.62 33.39 -42.91
CA ASP A 257 20.19 34.25 -43.94
C ASP A 257 19.90 35.77 -44.03
N GLY A 258 21.00 36.53 -44.00
CA GLY A 258 21.04 37.96 -44.30
C GLY A 258 22.38 38.71 -44.12
N ASP A 259 23.50 38.14 -44.59
CA ASP A 259 24.68 38.77 -45.22
C ASP A 259 25.53 39.92 -44.58
N ALA A 260 26.85 39.68 -44.64
CA ALA A 260 28.03 40.56 -44.79
C ALA A 260 28.32 41.78 -43.87
N ALA A 261 29.47 41.74 -43.16
CA ALA A 261 30.66 42.54 -43.49
C ALA A 261 31.82 42.35 -42.48
N GLU A 262 33.04 42.39 -43.03
CA GLU A 262 34.37 42.17 -42.48
C GLU A 262 34.80 43.06 -41.30
N ALA A 263 35.70 42.57 -40.44
CA ALA A 263 36.96 43.25 -40.10
C ALA A 263 37.89 42.37 -39.24
N GLU A 264 39.17 42.44 -39.58
CA GLU A 264 40.32 41.67 -39.12
C GLU A 264 40.75 41.96 -37.68
N GLY A 265 41.52 41.03 -37.09
CA GLY A 265 42.13 41.21 -35.76
C GLY A 265 42.97 40.03 -35.31
N GLU A 266 44.19 39.96 -35.84
CA GLU A 266 45.26 39.01 -35.59
C GLU A 266 45.83 38.99 -34.14
N LEU A 267 46.31 37.80 -33.74
CA LEU A 267 47.45 37.48 -32.86
C LEU A 267 47.35 37.74 -31.32
N ASN A 268 47.46 36.66 -30.53
CA ASN A 268 48.69 36.40 -29.78
C ASN A 268 48.85 34.95 -29.29
N ALA A 269 50.10 34.50 -29.30
CA ALA A 269 50.58 33.17 -28.99
C ALA A 269 51.34 33.10 -27.65
N ASN A 270 51.55 31.87 -27.18
CA ASN A 270 52.53 31.39 -26.18
C ASN A 270 52.23 31.73 -24.70
N SER A 271 52.48 30.86 -23.73
CA SER A 271 53.62 29.94 -23.60
C SER A 271 53.34 28.70 -22.75
N ASP A 272 54.07 27.65 -23.10
CA ASP A 272 54.39 26.44 -22.33
C ASP A 272 54.96 26.75 -20.92
N ASP A 273 54.85 25.80 -19.98
CA ASP A 273 56.04 25.18 -19.34
C ASP A 273 55.68 23.94 -18.51
N GLU A 274 56.61 22.99 -18.50
CA GLU A 274 56.51 21.61 -18.04
C GLU A 274 56.94 21.37 -16.57
N GLY A 275 56.54 20.19 -16.07
CA GLY A 275 57.39 19.35 -15.21
C GLY A 275 56.96 19.26 -13.74
N ARG A 276 57.18 18.16 -13.01
CA ARG A 276 57.79 16.84 -13.26
C ARG A 276 57.58 16.02 -11.97
N ALA A 277 57.30 14.73 -12.14
CA ALA A 277 57.54 13.54 -11.28
C ALA A 277 57.84 13.69 -9.77
N SER A 278 57.31 12.80 -8.92
CA SER A 278 57.85 11.44 -8.70
C SER A 278 57.28 10.73 -7.44
N ARG A 279 56.92 9.46 -7.61
CA ARG A 279 57.16 8.27 -6.75
C ARG A 279 57.13 8.35 -5.22
N GLY A 280 56.40 7.38 -4.66
CA GLY A 280 56.65 6.80 -3.34
C GLY A 280 55.85 5.50 -3.15
N GLU A 281 56.43 4.37 -3.58
CA GLU A 281 56.03 3.02 -3.18
C GLU A 281 56.36 2.79 -1.69
N GLY A 282 55.62 1.89 -1.03
CA GLY A 282 55.86 1.51 0.36
C GLY A 282 54.97 0.35 0.79
N ASP A 283 55.51 -0.83 0.55
CA ASP A 283 55.03 -2.20 0.81
C ASP A 283 55.11 -2.60 2.30
N SER A 284 54.29 -3.59 2.69
CA SER A 284 54.53 -4.64 3.71
C SER A 284 53.16 -5.20 4.20
N GLU A 285 52.73 -6.43 3.87
CA GLU A 285 53.21 -7.74 4.40
C GLU A 285 53.01 -7.84 5.94
N GLU A 286 52.44 -8.87 6.58
CA GLU A 286 52.36 -10.31 6.32
C GLU A 286 51.39 -10.99 7.33
N ALA A 287 50.92 -12.20 6.95
CA ALA A 287 50.71 -13.45 7.72
C ALA A 287 49.91 -13.46 9.04
N GLY A 288 49.14 -14.48 9.41
CA GLY A 288 48.91 -15.87 8.94
C GLY A 288 47.77 -16.42 9.82
N ASP A 289 47.44 -17.69 9.97
CA ASP A 289 47.84 -18.99 9.43
C ASP A 289 46.79 -19.97 10.00
N SER A 290 46.38 -20.91 9.14
CA SER A 290 45.85 -22.27 9.32
C SER A 290 45.27 -22.80 10.65
N GLY A 291 44.26 -23.67 10.52
CA GLY A 291 43.91 -24.65 11.55
C GLY A 291 42.67 -25.50 11.27
N ASP A 292 42.89 -26.69 10.73
CA ASP A 292 41.96 -27.82 10.52
C ASP A 292 41.14 -28.24 11.75
N GLY A 293 40.02 -28.95 11.50
CA GLY A 293 39.29 -29.68 12.54
C GLY A 293 38.05 -30.39 12.04
N GLN A 294 38.24 -31.46 11.28
CA GLN A 294 37.21 -32.43 10.91
C GLN A 294 37.13 -33.50 12.02
N GLU A 295 35.99 -33.68 12.70
CA GLU A 295 35.71 -34.89 13.48
C GLU A 295 34.25 -35.32 13.34
N THR A 296 34.13 -36.64 13.21
CA THR A 296 32.94 -37.49 13.01
C THR A 296 32.65 -38.28 14.29
N SER A 297 31.39 -38.52 14.62
CA SER A 297 30.85 -39.69 15.37
C SER A 297 29.33 -39.49 15.49
N GLU A 298 28.45 -40.27 14.83
CA GLU A 298 28.03 -41.66 15.09
C GLU A 298 27.35 -41.93 16.45
N GLU A 299 26.29 -42.75 16.35
CA GLU A 299 25.51 -43.46 17.38
C GLU A 299 24.44 -42.66 18.16
N GLU A 300 23.29 -43.20 18.54
CA GLU A 300 22.42 -44.34 18.16
C GLU A 300 21.14 -44.12 19.01
N GLY A 301 19.98 -44.59 18.58
CA GLY A 301 18.75 -44.44 19.36
C GLY A 301 17.52 -45.02 18.69
N GLU A 302 17.53 -46.34 18.49
CA GLU A 302 16.34 -47.14 18.23
C GLU A 302 15.37 -47.08 19.43
N SER A 303 14.07 -46.89 19.18
CA SER A 303 13.04 -47.63 19.91
C SER A 303 11.78 -47.76 19.06
N GLU A 304 11.68 -48.90 18.40
CA GLU A 304 10.41 -49.51 18.00
C GLU A 304 9.55 -49.77 19.25
N ARG A 305 8.23 -49.56 19.12
CA ARG A 305 7.22 -50.58 19.44
C ARG A 305 5.83 -50.15 19.01
N GLU A 306 5.28 -51.03 18.19
CA GLU A 306 3.90 -51.23 17.77
C GLU A 306 2.99 -51.43 18.99
N ASP A 307 1.71 -51.08 18.84
CA ASP A 307 0.61 -51.96 19.20
C ASP A 307 -0.65 -51.45 18.46
N GLU A 308 -0.99 -52.18 17.41
CA GLU A 308 -2.30 -52.18 16.76
C GLU A 308 -3.28 -52.93 17.68
N GLU A 309 -4.36 -52.28 18.12
CA GLU A 309 -5.53 -53.00 18.61
C GLU A 309 -6.71 -52.77 17.64
N GLU A 310 -6.90 -53.82 16.86
CA GLU A 310 -8.12 -54.24 16.19
C GLU A 310 -9.24 -54.44 17.25
N PHE A 311 -10.41 -53.82 17.06
CA PHE A 311 -11.62 -54.21 17.76
C PHE A 311 -12.79 -54.29 16.79
N ASP A 312 -13.22 -55.52 16.55
CA ASP A 312 -14.36 -55.93 15.75
C ASP A 312 -15.71 -55.71 16.47
N GLU A 313 -16.72 -55.51 15.62
CA GLU A 313 -18.14 -55.91 15.69
C GLU A 313 -19.04 -55.50 16.88
N ASP A 314 -20.05 -54.68 16.56
CA ASP A 314 -21.48 -55.07 16.56
C ASP A 314 -22.28 -54.20 15.57
#